data_AF-A0A507EHA5-F1
#
_entry.id   AF-A0A507EHA5-F1
#
_cell.length_a   1.000
_cell.length_b   1.000
_cell.length_c   1.000
_cell.angle_alpha   90.00
_cell.angle_beta   90.00
_cell.angle_gamma   90.00
#
_symmetry.space_group_name_H-M   'P 1'
#
loop_
_entity.id
_entity.type
_entity.pdbx_description
1 polymer ?
#
loop_
_entity_poly.entity_id
_entity_poly.type
_entity_poly.pdbx_seq_one_letter_code
_entity_poly.pdbx_strand_id
1 'polypeptide(L)'
;MSQAPPPAYEGSSSKTNSTTNMNRMDALKSLAMRHEISRLMALKLRKLEAYDIVVICDDSGSSPRWDSQKPNPFAPTTTRWDELKTHSPNLGKEKKRGLAESGKNLFILIATDGAPTTDYNVEDKRGLWSVLAYERGDTPVAFLACTDDDAEIEYLNDWDVELPNLDGVEDYNTERGPVHRMLQKDCGSVKNEHIWSAFESGSARVASLDDAEEERREQERLRKKGKLESSSALAYL
;
A
#
# COMPACT_ATOMS: atom_id res chain seq x y z
N MET A 1 -41.39 -34.43 -16.65
CA MET A 1 -40.79 -34.14 -15.33
C MET A 1 -40.77 -32.63 -15.17
N SER A 2 -41.63 -32.08 -14.31
CA SER A 2 -41.81 -30.64 -14.15
C SER A 2 -40.81 -30.11 -13.13
N GLN A 3 -39.94 -29.21 -13.55
CA GLN A 3 -38.89 -28.62 -12.72
C GLN A 3 -39.54 -27.61 -11.77
N ALA A 4 -39.32 -27.77 -10.47
CA ALA A 4 -39.82 -26.83 -9.47
C ALA A 4 -39.12 -25.47 -9.62
N PRO A 5 -39.84 -24.35 -9.49
CA PRO A 5 -39.25 -23.02 -9.56
C PRO A 5 -38.25 -22.83 -8.40
N PRO A 6 -37.11 -22.16 -8.64
CA PRO A 6 -36.14 -21.90 -7.60
C PRO A 6 -36.73 -21.01 -6.50
N PRO A 7 -36.33 -21.20 -5.23
CA PRO A 7 -36.83 -20.40 -4.11
C PRO A 7 -36.52 -18.92 -4.32
N ALA A 8 -37.49 -18.06 -3.96
CA ALA A 8 -37.32 -16.62 -4.00
C ALA A 8 -36.24 -16.21 -2.99
N TYR A 9 -35.17 -15.57 -3.46
CA TYR A 9 -34.16 -14.96 -2.59
C TYR A 9 -34.76 -13.72 -1.93
N GLU A 10 -35.06 -13.82 -0.65
CA GLU A 10 -35.43 -12.66 0.17
C GLU A 10 -34.23 -11.71 0.26
N GLY A 11 -34.37 -10.52 -0.32
CA GLY A 11 -33.36 -9.48 -0.29
C GLY A 11 -33.11 -9.01 1.15
N SER A 12 -32.04 -9.48 1.75
CA SER A 12 -31.60 -9.08 3.08
C SER A 12 -31.28 -7.58 3.11
N SER A 13 -32.09 -6.82 3.84
CA SER A 13 -32.02 -5.37 3.97
C SER A 13 -30.73 -4.88 4.64
N SER A 14 -30.24 -3.75 4.16
CA SER A 14 -28.92 -3.13 4.30
C SER A 14 -28.55 -2.50 5.67
N LYS A 15 -29.05 -3.01 6.80
CA LYS A 15 -28.82 -2.39 8.12
C LYS A 15 -27.49 -2.74 8.82
N THR A 16 -26.64 -3.58 8.25
CA THR A 16 -25.44 -4.11 8.94
C THR A 16 -24.19 -3.24 8.85
N ASN A 17 -24.12 -2.23 7.98
CA ASN A 17 -22.85 -1.57 7.63
C ASN A 17 -22.33 -0.58 8.70
N SER A 18 -23.21 -0.05 9.57
CA SER A 18 -22.82 0.97 10.55
C SER A 18 -21.97 0.39 11.69
N THR A 19 -22.37 -0.76 12.24
CA THR A 19 -21.66 -1.40 13.36
C THR A 19 -20.27 -1.89 12.93
N THR A 20 -20.13 -2.34 11.67
CA THR A 20 -18.86 -2.83 11.15
C THR A 20 -17.80 -1.73 11.03
N ASN A 21 -18.22 -0.50 10.67
CA ASN A 21 -17.30 0.63 10.52
C ASN A 21 -16.74 1.14 11.86
N MET A 22 -17.56 1.18 12.92
CA MET A 22 -17.09 1.52 14.27
C MET A 22 -15.99 0.55 14.73
N ASN A 23 -16.21 -0.76 14.54
CA ASN A 23 -15.24 -1.78 14.92
C ASN A 23 -13.91 -1.65 14.15
N ARG A 24 -13.96 -1.28 12.86
CA ARG A 24 -12.76 -1.08 12.03
C ARG A 24 -11.93 0.12 12.49
N MET A 25 -12.58 1.25 12.80
CA MET A 25 -11.89 2.44 13.27
C MET A 25 -11.22 2.23 14.63
N ASP A 26 -11.89 1.51 15.54
CA ASP A 26 -11.28 1.20 16.84
C ASP A 26 -10.14 0.19 16.71
N ALA A 27 -10.25 -0.80 15.81
CA ALA A 27 -9.14 -1.69 15.48
C ALA A 27 -7.92 -0.92 14.91
N LEU A 28 -8.14 0.04 14.00
CA LEU A 28 -7.08 0.88 13.46
C LEU A 28 -6.41 1.73 14.56
N LYS A 29 -7.20 2.33 15.46
CA LYS A 29 -6.66 3.07 16.62
C LYS A 29 -5.82 2.17 17.51
N SER A 30 -6.31 0.97 17.83
CA SER A 30 -5.57 0.01 18.66
C SER A 30 -4.25 -0.41 18.01
N LEU A 31 -4.23 -0.62 16.69
CA LEU A 31 -3.03 -0.95 15.94
C LEU A 31 -2.05 0.24 15.93
N ALA A 32 -2.55 1.45 15.66
CA ALA A 32 -1.73 2.66 15.67
C ALA A 32 -1.10 2.91 17.04
N MET A 33 -1.85 2.75 18.14
CA MET A 33 -1.28 2.86 19.49
C MET A 33 -0.25 1.77 19.78
N ARG A 34 -0.51 0.52 19.37
CA ARG A 34 0.41 -0.61 19.61
C ARG A 34 1.76 -0.45 18.89
N HIS A 35 1.73 0.08 17.68
CA HIS A 35 2.92 0.25 16.83
C HIS A 35 3.44 1.69 16.84
N GLU A 36 3.00 2.52 17.79
CA GLU A 36 3.40 3.92 17.93
C GLU A 36 3.25 4.74 16.63
N ILE A 37 2.28 4.39 15.81
CA ILE A 37 1.99 5.06 14.54
C ILE A 37 1.35 6.41 14.86
N SER A 38 1.97 7.49 14.36
CA SER A 38 1.45 8.84 14.55
C SER A 38 0.01 8.99 14.03
N ARG A 39 -0.79 9.85 14.67
CA ARG A 39 -2.18 10.14 14.25
C ARG A 39 -2.26 10.53 12.77
N LEU A 40 -1.31 11.34 12.31
CA LEU A 40 -1.25 11.78 10.90
C LEU A 40 -1.01 10.58 9.97
N MET A 41 -0.07 9.69 10.29
CA MET A 41 0.17 8.48 9.50
C MET A 41 -1.03 7.53 9.54
N ALA A 42 -1.70 7.38 10.67
CA ALA A 42 -2.93 6.57 10.76
C ALA A 42 -4.06 7.10 9.86
N LEU A 43 -4.19 8.43 9.72
CA LEU A 43 -5.11 9.04 8.74
C LEU A 43 -4.70 8.72 7.30
N LYS A 44 -3.40 8.70 7.00
CA LYS A 44 -2.87 8.23 5.71
C LYS A 44 -3.11 6.74 5.48
N LEU A 45 -3.05 5.89 6.50
CA LEU A 45 -3.34 4.46 6.35
C LEU A 45 -4.83 4.19 6.12
N ARG A 46 -5.72 5.05 6.63
CA ARG A 46 -7.17 4.92 6.38
C ARG A 46 -7.52 4.95 4.89
N LYS A 47 -6.74 5.68 4.11
CA LYS A 47 -6.89 5.77 2.65
C LYS A 47 -6.72 4.41 1.95
N LEU A 48 -5.94 3.48 2.52
CA LEU A 48 -5.78 2.12 2.00
C LEU A 48 -7.08 1.29 2.07
N GLU A 49 -8.10 1.72 2.82
CA GLU A 49 -9.41 1.07 2.87
C GLU A 49 -10.13 1.03 1.51
N ALA A 50 -9.83 2.00 0.64
CA ALA A 50 -10.34 2.07 -0.72
C ALA A 50 -9.68 1.05 -1.67
N TYR A 51 -8.66 0.33 -1.19
CA TYR A 51 -7.90 -0.62 -1.97
C TYR A 51 -8.14 -2.06 -1.52
N ASP A 52 -8.06 -2.97 -2.48
CA ASP A 52 -7.82 -4.38 -2.26
C ASP A 52 -6.32 -4.62 -2.48
N ILE A 53 -5.62 -5.02 -1.42
CA ILE A 53 -4.16 -5.13 -1.42
C ILE A 53 -3.79 -6.58 -1.73
N VAL A 54 -3.01 -6.77 -2.79
CA VAL A 54 -2.39 -8.06 -3.11
C VAL A 54 -0.93 -7.98 -2.73
N VAL A 55 -0.50 -8.86 -1.83
CA VAL A 55 0.89 -8.99 -1.44
C VAL A 55 1.49 -10.18 -2.17
N ILE A 56 2.56 -9.92 -2.93
CA ILE A 56 3.37 -10.93 -3.61
C ILE A 56 4.69 -11.00 -2.87
N CYS A 57 4.97 -12.13 -2.24
CA CYS A 57 6.27 -12.38 -1.63
C CYS A 57 7.11 -13.17 -2.64
N ASP A 58 8.12 -12.51 -3.18
CA ASP A 58 9.16 -13.08 -4.01
C ASP A 58 10.29 -13.60 -3.11
N ASP A 59 10.65 -14.87 -3.25
CA ASP A 59 11.72 -15.53 -2.50
C ASP A 59 12.81 -15.98 -3.47
N SER A 60 13.55 -15.01 -4.00
CA SER A 60 14.48 -15.18 -5.13
C SER A 60 15.59 -16.21 -4.85
N GLY A 61 15.86 -16.53 -3.58
CA GLY A 61 16.92 -17.46 -3.17
C GLY A 61 16.49 -18.85 -2.68
N SER A 62 15.19 -19.14 -2.57
CA SER A 62 14.74 -20.35 -1.85
C SER A 62 14.52 -21.54 -2.81
N SER A 63 15.53 -22.43 -2.82
CA SER A 63 15.62 -23.77 -3.45
C SER A 63 14.46 -24.21 -4.37
N PRO A 64 14.75 -24.76 -5.57
CA PRO A 64 13.71 -25.33 -6.43
C PRO A 64 12.83 -26.25 -5.59
N ARG A 65 11.51 -25.98 -5.55
CA ARG A 65 10.57 -26.88 -4.90
C ARG A 65 10.86 -28.26 -5.44
N TRP A 66 11.34 -29.16 -4.57
CA TRP A 66 11.61 -30.54 -4.92
C TRP A 66 10.25 -31.23 -5.05
N ASP A 67 9.51 -30.83 -6.08
CA ASP A 67 8.23 -31.41 -6.40
C ASP A 67 8.54 -32.81 -6.93
N SER A 68 8.40 -33.77 -6.02
CA SER A 68 8.74 -35.17 -6.23
C SER A 68 7.80 -35.85 -7.24
N GLN A 69 6.84 -35.09 -7.83
CA GLN A 69 5.86 -35.58 -8.78
C GLN A 69 5.99 -35.01 -10.19
N LYS A 70 7.07 -34.30 -10.54
CA LYS A 70 7.26 -33.90 -11.94
C LYS A 70 7.43 -35.13 -12.83
N PRO A 71 6.59 -35.31 -13.88
CA PRO A 71 6.67 -36.46 -14.78
C PRO A 71 7.97 -36.49 -15.61
N ASN A 72 8.72 -35.40 -15.62
CA ASN A 72 10.03 -35.31 -16.25
C ASN A 72 11.04 -34.62 -15.31
N PRO A 73 12.10 -35.30 -14.87
CA PRO A 73 13.15 -34.72 -14.01
C PRO A 73 14.02 -33.67 -14.73
N PHE A 74 13.90 -33.55 -16.06
CA PHE A 74 14.59 -32.55 -16.87
C PHE A 74 13.68 -31.41 -17.34
N ALA A 75 12.41 -31.39 -16.95
CA ALA A 75 11.55 -30.25 -17.27
C ALA A 75 12.04 -29.01 -16.49
N PRO A 76 12.10 -27.83 -17.14
CA PRO A 76 12.42 -26.59 -16.45
C PRO A 76 11.55 -26.40 -15.21
N THR A 77 12.13 -25.88 -14.14
CA THR A 77 11.36 -25.60 -12.94
C THR A 77 10.71 -24.25 -13.09
N THR A 78 9.37 -24.23 -13.15
CA THR A 78 8.58 -23.01 -13.10
C THR A 78 8.97 -22.25 -11.85
N THR A 79 9.46 -21.02 -12.03
CA THR A 79 9.72 -20.12 -10.91
C THR A 79 8.41 -19.53 -10.40
N ARG A 80 8.45 -18.97 -9.19
CA ARG A 80 7.34 -18.16 -8.68
C ARG A 80 7.08 -16.95 -9.58
N TRP A 81 8.11 -16.45 -10.27
CA TRP A 81 8.00 -15.42 -11.29
C TRP A 81 7.26 -15.90 -12.56
N ASP A 82 7.48 -17.14 -13.02
CA ASP A 82 6.72 -17.72 -14.13
C ASP A 82 5.25 -17.98 -13.76
N GLU A 83 5.01 -18.40 -12.53
CA GLU A 83 3.66 -18.46 -11.96
C GLU A 83 3.03 -17.07 -11.98
N LEU A 84 3.78 -16.03 -11.59
CA LEU A 84 3.29 -14.66 -11.64
C LEU A 84 3.05 -14.18 -13.07
N LYS A 85 3.92 -14.45 -14.04
CA LYS A 85 3.68 -14.13 -15.46
C LYS A 85 2.45 -14.85 -16.01
N THR A 86 2.21 -16.09 -15.58
CA THR A 86 1.05 -16.88 -16.00
C THR A 86 -0.24 -16.36 -15.36
N HIS A 87 -0.16 -15.96 -14.09
CA HIS A 87 -1.32 -15.52 -13.32
C HIS A 87 -1.61 -14.03 -13.50
N SER A 88 -0.62 -13.14 -13.43
CA SER A 88 -0.75 -11.67 -13.44
C SER A 88 -1.63 -11.09 -14.56
N PRO A 89 -1.46 -11.44 -15.85
CA PRO A 89 -2.32 -10.89 -16.90
C PRO A 89 -3.78 -11.34 -16.79
N ASN A 90 -4.05 -12.49 -16.16
CA ASN A 90 -5.40 -13.00 -15.91
C ASN A 90 -5.95 -12.55 -14.55
N LEU A 91 -5.11 -12.47 -13.52
CA LEU A 91 -5.41 -12.00 -12.18
C LEU A 91 -5.84 -10.54 -12.24
N GLY A 92 -5.16 -9.73 -13.06
CA GLY A 92 -5.57 -8.37 -13.35
C GLY A 92 -6.97 -8.32 -13.96
N LYS A 93 -7.29 -9.16 -14.94
CA LYS A 93 -8.59 -9.11 -15.64
C LYS A 93 -9.74 -9.66 -14.81
N GLU A 94 -9.58 -10.81 -14.18
CA GLU A 94 -10.62 -11.44 -13.37
C GLU A 94 -10.86 -10.66 -12.08
N LYS A 95 -9.79 -10.28 -11.38
CA LYS A 95 -9.92 -9.50 -10.15
C LYS A 95 -10.44 -8.09 -10.44
N LYS A 96 -10.03 -7.42 -11.54
CA LYS A 96 -10.62 -6.11 -11.92
C LYS A 96 -12.14 -6.17 -12.12
N ARG A 97 -12.69 -7.28 -12.60
CA ARG A 97 -14.16 -7.45 -12.73
C ARG A 97 -14.83 -7.52 -11.36
N GLY A 98 -14.29 -8.31 -10.42
CA GLY A 98 -14.79 -8.37 -9.05
C GLY A 98 -14.57 -7.05 -8.28
N LEU A 99 -13.46 -6.35 -8.52
CA LEU A 99 -13.19 -5.05 -7.89
C LEU A 99 -14.17 -3.97 -8.37
N ALA A 100 -14.55 -3.97 -9.65
CA ALA A 100 -15.55 -3.05 -10.18
C ALA A 100 -16.90 -3.16 -9.45
N GLU A 101 -17.27 -4.36 -9.00
CA GLU A 101 -18.49 -4.57 -8.19
C GLU A 101 -18.32 -4.05 -6.76
N SER A 102 -17.12 -4.17 -6.18
CA SER A 102 -16.81 -3.67 -4.84
C SER A 102 -16.58 -2.15 -4.77
N GLY A 103 -16.32 -1.50 -5.91
CA GLY A 103 -15.94 -0.10 -6.00
C GLY A 103 -14.53 0.21 -5.46
N LYS A 104 -13.70 -0.80 -5.20
CA LYS A 104 -12.32 -0.64 -4.71
C LYS A 104 -11.31 -0.66 -5.84
N ASN A 105 -10.16 -0.02 -5.59
CA ASN A 105 -9.00 -0.07 -6.48
C ASN A 105 -8.07 -1.22 -6.10
N LEU A 106 -7.27 -1.72 -7.04
CA LEU A 106 -6.26 -2.74 -6.76
C LEU A 106 -4.94 -2.04 -6.36
N PHE A 107 -4.29 -2.51 -5.31
CA PHE A 107 -2.93 -2.09 -4.93
C PHE A 107 -2.04 -3.33 -4.86
N ILE A 108 -0.90 -3.31 -5.54
CA ILE A 108 0.03 -4.45 -5.57
C ILE A 108 1.25 -4.10 -4.71
N LEU A 109 1.56 -4.95 -3.73
CA LEU A 109 2.75 -4.85 -2.92
C LEU A 109 3.64 -6.06 -3.23
N ILE A 110 4.86 -5.82 -3.71
CA ILE A 110 5.83 -6.87 -4.04
C ILE A 110 6.95 -6.82 -3.01
N ALA A 111 7.02 -7.80 -2.13
CA ALA A 111 8.17 -7.98 -1.25
C ALA A 111 9.21 -8.85 -1.95
N THR A 112 10.43 -8.36 -2.14
CA THR A 112 11.51 -9.08 -2.83
C THR A 112 12.83 -8.92 -2.08
N ASP A 113 13.67 -9.93 -2.11
CA ASP A 113 15.01 -9.96 -1.54
C ASP A 113 16.12 -9.72 -2.58
N GLY A 114 15.78 -9.34 -3.83
CA GLY A 114 16.81 -9.04 -4.83
C GLY A 114 16.28 -8.77 -6.23
N ALA A 115 17.08 -9.16 -7.22
CA ALA A 115 16.71 -9.03 -8.63
C ALA A 115 15.77 -10.16 -9.07
N PRO A 116 14.75 -9.87 -9.90
CA PRO A 116 13.91 -10.92 -10.46
C PRO A 116 14.75 -11.87 -11.31
N THR A 117 14.53 -13.18 -11.18
CA THR A 117 15.26 -14.20 -11.95
C THR A 117 14.33 -15.05 -12.81
N THR A 118 14.89 -15.61 -13.88
CA THR A 118 14.29 -16.66 -14.71
C THR A 118 14.39 -18.04 -14.05
N ASP A 119 13.76 -19.04 -14.66
CA ASP A 119 13.92 -20.47 -14.35
C ASP A 119 15.35 -21.00 -14.46
N TYR A 120 16.23 -20.27 -15.16
CA TYR A 120 17.66 -20.57 -15.23
C TYR A 120 18.50 -19.77 -14.23
N ASN A 121 17.86 -19.12 -13.25
CA ASN A 121 18.51 -18.24 -12.28
C ASN A 121 19.31 -17.10 -12.94
N VAL A 122 18.86 -16.65 -14.11
CA VAL A 122 19.41 -15.50 -14.82
C VAL A 122 18.52 -14.30 -14.52
N GLU A 123 19.10 -13.17 -14.13
CA GLU A 123 18.37 -11.93 -13.88
C GLU A 123 17.50 -11.52 -15.09
N ASP A 124 16.23 -11.20 -14.84
CA ASP A 124 15.22 -10.80 -15.83
C ASP A 124 14.56 -9.46 -15.47
N LYS A 125 15.37 -8.47 -15.11
CA LYS A 125 14.93 -7.09 -14.84
C LYS A 125 14.08 -6.55 -16.01
N ARG A 126 14.49 -6.82 -17.25
CA ARG A 126 13.78 -6.36 -18.45
C ARG A 126 12.40 -6.99 -18.62
N GLY A 127 12.24 -8.28 -18.31
CA GLY A 127 10.96 -8.96 -18.37
C GLY A 127 9.97 -8.38 -17.35
N LEU A 128 10.42 -8.19 -16.10
CA LEU A 128 9.60 -7.52 -15.06
C LEU A 128 9.25 -6.08 -15.45
N TRP A 129 10.22 -5.30 -15.94
CA TRP A 129 9.97 -3.94 -16.41
C TRP A 129 8.89 -3.90 -17.50
N SER A 130 8.93 -4.80 -18.48
CA SER A 130 7.93 -4.86 -19.55
C SER A 130 6.52 -5.12 -19.01
N VAL A 131 6.38 -6.01 -18.02
CA VAL A 131 5.08 -6.29 -17.37
C VAL A 131 4.58 -5.06 -16.63
N LEU A 132 5.45 -4.38 -15.89
CA LEU A 132 5.09 -3.16 -15.15
C LEU A 132 4.75 -2.00 -16.09
N ALA A 133 5.51 -1.80 -17.16
CA ALA A 133 5.31 -0.69 -18.09
C ALA A 133 4.05 -0.86 -18.95
N TYR A 134 3.77 -2.08 -19.42
CA TYR A 134 2.77 -2.29 -20.48
C TYR A 134 1.55 -3.10 -20.04
N GLU A 135 1.68 -4.03 -19.09
CA GLU A 135 0.59 -4.96 -18.77
C GLU A 135 -0.21 -4.54 -17.53
N ARG A 136 0.39 -3.84 -16.56
CA ARG A 136 -0.29 -3.48 -15.31
C ARG A 136 -1.42 -2.44 -15.49
N GLY A 137 -1.26 -1.52 -16.45
CA GLY A 137 -2.09 -0.32 -16.61
C GLY A 137 -1.85 0.71 -15.50
N ASP A 138 -2.90 1.34 -14.99
CA ASP A 138 -2.80 2.38 -13.94
C ASP A 138 -2.81 1.82 -12.51
N THR A 139 -2.58 0.52 -12.34
CA THR A 139 -2.61 -0.12 -11.01
C THR A 139 -1.34 0.25 -10.23
N PRO A 140 -1.44 0.90 -9.06
CA PRO A 140 -0.25 1.25 -8.29
C PRO A 140 0.47 0.00 -7.76
N VAL A 141 1.80 0.05 -7.81
CA VAL A 141 2.68 -1.02 -7.37
C VAL A 141 3.72 -0.44 -6.42
N ALA A 142 3.90 -1.05 -5.26
CA ALA A 142 5.00 -0.75 -4.36
C ALA A 142 5.92 -1.96 -4.21
N PHE A 143 7.22 -1.73 -4.28
CA PHE A 143 8.23 -2.72 -3.95
C PHE A 143 8.64 -2.56 -2.47
N LEU A 144 8.72 -3.67 -1.75
CA LEU A 144 9.25 -3.74 -0.41
C LEU A 144 10.55 -4.54 -0.48
N ALA A 145 11.68 -3.83 -0.55
CA ALA A 145 12.98 -4.46 -0.57
C ALA A 145 13.29 -5.09 0.79
N CYS A 146 13.62 -6.37 0.78
CA CYS A 146 13.89 -7.20 1.96
C CYS A 146 15.33 -7.74 1.94
N THR A 147 16.27 -6.95 1.41
CA THR A 147 17.69 -7.31 1.27
C THR A 147 18.57 -6.22 1.88
N ASP A 148 19.78 -6.61 2.29
CA ASP A 148 20.84 -5.72 2.76
C ASP A 148 21.87 -5.39 1.66
N ASP A 149 21.71 -5.97 0.46
CA ASP A 149 22.53 -5.65 -0.71
C ASP A 149 21.84 -4.61 -1.61
N ASP A 150 22.23 -3.34 -1.44
CA ASP A 150 21.73 -2.21 -2.22
C ASP A 150 21.93 -2.41 -3.74
N ALA A 151 22.97 -3.13 -4.17
CA ALA A 151 23.26 -3.33 -5.59
C ALA A 151 22.21 -4.24 -6.26
N GLU A 152 21.58 -5.14 -5.50
CA GLU A 152 20.55 -6.02 -6.04
C GLU A 152 19.25 -5.27 -6.31
N ILE A 153 18.97 -4.20 -5.56
CA ILE A 153 17.74 -3.41 -5.64
C ILE A 153 17.91 -2.03 -6.31
N GLU A 154 19.14 -1.64 -6.67
CA GLU A 154 19.45 -0.33 -7.28
C GLU A 154 18.56 -0.02 -8.49
N TYR A 155 18.18 -1.04 -9.26
CA TYR A 155 17.30 -0.90 -10.43
C TYR A 155 15.91 -0.32 -10.09
N LEU A 156 15.43 -0.49 -8.85
CA LEU A 156 14.13 0.04 -8.43
C LEU A 156 14.14 1.57 -8.36
N ASN A 157 15.28 2.18 -8.06
CA ASN A 157 15.43 3.64 -8.02
C ASN A 157 15.28 4.25 -9.42
N ASP A 158 15.83 3.60 -10.43
CA ASP A 158 15.63 4.00 -11.83
C ASP A 158 14.16 3.85 -12.22
N TRP A 159 13.53 2.75 -11.81
CA TRP A 159 12.14 2.46 -12.16
C TRP A 159 11.13 3.36 -11.48
N ASP A 160 11.38 3.80 -10.25
CA ASP A 160 10.54 4.76 -9.54
C ASP A 160 10.39 6.08 -10.30
N VAL A 161 11.48 6.51 -10.95
CA VAL A 161 11.50 7.71 -11.79
C VAL A 161 10.82 7.49 -13.14
N GLU A 162 10.99 6.31 -13.75
CA GLU A 162 10.52 6.01 -15.09
C GLU A 162 9.04 5.59 -15.15
N LEU A 163 8.56 4.86 -14.14
CA LEU A 163 7.29 4.15 -14.19
C LEU A 163 6.24 4.82 -13.29
N PRO A 164 5.15 5.39 -13.83
CA PRO A 164 4.17 6.11 -13.03
C PRO A 164 3.42 5.18 -12.07
N ASN A 165 3.16 5.62 -10.85
CA ASN A 165 2.51 4.81 -9.80
C ASN A 165 3.31 3.54 -9.42
N LEU A 166 4.61 3.53 -9.68
CA LEU A 166 5.56 2.65 -9.01
C LEU A 166 6.11 3.40 -7.80
N ASP A 167 6.45 2.68 -6.72
CA ASP A 167 7.14 3.22 -5.55
C ASP A 167 8.12 2.16 -5.04
N GLY A 168 9.35 2.55 -4.72
CA GLY A 168 10.35 1.72 -4.08
C GLY A 168 10.41 2.02 -2.59
N VAL A 169 9.96 1.10 -1.74
CA VAL A 169 10.09 1.23 -0.28
C VAL A 169 11.38 0.57 0.15
N GLU A 170 12.38 1.39 0.47
CA GLU A 170 13.64 0.94 1.06
C GLU A 170 13.44 0.50 2.52
N ASP A 171 14.41 -0.24 3.05
CA ASP A 171 14.33 -0.71 4.41
C ASP A 171 14.39 0.49 5.39
N TYR A 172 13.50 0.45 6.38
CA TYR A 172 13.35 1.55 7.34
C TYR A 172 14.66 1.91 8.05
N ASN A 173 15.59 0.97 8.22
CA ASN A 173 16.81 1.23 8.98
C ASN A 173 17.78 2.14 8.23
N THR A 174 17.90 1.95 6.92
CA THR A 174 18.77 2.78 6.07
C THR A 174 18.20 4.19 5.92
N GLU A 175 16.88 4.31 5.78
CA GLU A 175 16.18 5.60 5.72
C GLU A 175 16.10 6.32 7.07
N ARG A 176 16.08 5.58 8.19
CA ARG A 176 15.91 6.17 9.53
C ARG A 176 17.01 7.18 9.84
N GLY A 177 18.25 6.97 9.39
CA GLY A 177 19.35 7.91 9.59
C GLY A 177 19.08 9.28 8.95
N PRO A 178 18.94 9.35 7.61
CA PRO A 178 18.55 10.55 6.89
C PRO A 178 17.26 11.20 7.42
N VAL A 179 16.19 10.42 7.63
CA VAL A 179 14.90 10.93 8.10
C VAL A 179 15.00 11.50 9.52
N HIS A 180 15.74 10.86 10.42
CA HIS A 180 15.97 11.39 11.76
C HIS A 180 16.79 12.69 11.72
N ARG A 181 17.77 12.79 10.80
CA ARG A 181 18.54 14.02 10.57
C ARG A 181 17.71 15.15 9.96
N MET A 182 16.80 14.84 9.02
CA MET A 182 15.87 15.81 8.43
C MET A 182 14.81 16.26 9.44
N LEU A 183 14.20 15.35 10.20
CA LEU A 183 13.20 15.71 11.22
C LEU A 183 13.79 16.50 12.39
N GLN A 184 15.08 16.32 12.69
CA GLN A 184 15.78 17.17 13.67
C GLN A 184 16.14 18.55 13.12
N LYS A 185 16.39 18.69 11.81
CA LYS A 185 16.73 19.96 11.18
C LYS A 185 15.51 20.78 10.75
N ASP A 186 14.44 20.11 10.33
CA ASP A 186 13.28 20.73 9.69
C ASP A 186 11.98 20.38 10.44
N CYS A 187 11.72 21.13 11.51
CA CYS A 187 10.34 21.39 11.97
C CYS A 187 9.60 22.34 11.00
N GLY A 188 9.93 22.28 9.70
CA GLY A 188 9.50 23.21 8.66
C GLY A 188 9.39 22.50 7.30
N SER A 189 8.25 21.85 7.08
CA SER A 189 7.67 21.55 5.75
C SER A 189 8.52 20.70 4.78
N VAL A 190 8.34 19.37 4.81
CA VAL A 190 8.95 18.46 3.81
C VAL A 190 7.92 18.03 2.75
N LYS A 191 8.35 18.12 1.49
CA LYS A 191 7.60 17.95 0.24
C LYS A 191 7.66 16.52 -0.32
N ASN A 192 6.90 15.58 0.26
CA ASN A 192 6.55 14.32 -0.41
C ASN A 192 5.11 14.38 -0.94
N GLU A 193 4.82 15.35 -1.83
CA GLU A 193 3.46 15.63 -2.33
C GLU A 193 3.10 14.90 -3.64
N HIS A 194 4.05 14.29 -4.36
CA HIS A 194 3.78 13.82 -5.74
C HIS A 194 2.97 12.52 -5.84
N ILE A 195 3.29 11.46 -5.07
CA ILE A 195 2.46 10.25 -4.99
C ILE A 195 1.16 10.53 -4.21
N TRP A 196 1.21 11.43 -3.22
CA TRP A 196 0.02 11.88 -2.52
C TRP A 196 -0.96 12.62 -3.44
N SER A 197 -0.47 13.36 -4.44
CA SER A 197 -1.29 14.01 -5.47
C SER A 197 -1.92 13.02 -6.44
N ALA A 198 -1.24 11.92 -6.78
CA ALA A 198 -1.85 10.81 -7.54
C ALA A 198 -2.94 10.10 -6.72
N PHE A 199 -2.71 9.94 -5.41
CA PHE A 199 -3.72 9.42 -4.48
C PHE A 199 -4.92 10.37 -4.30
N GLU A 200 -4.69 11.68 -4.30
CA GLU A 200 -5.75 12.70 -4.15
C GLU A 200 -6.52 12.97 -5.45
N SER A 201 -5.90 12.80 -6.62
CA SER A 201 -6.56 12.96 -7.91
C SER A 201 -7.47 11.77 -8.29
N GLY A 202 -7.30 10.62 -7.64
CA GLY A 202 -8.12 9.42 -7.79
C GLY A 202 -9.41 9.42 -6.96
N SER A 203 -10.37 10.31 -7.29
CA SER A 203 -11.81 10.16 -7.02
C SER A 203 -12.22 9.54 -5.66
N ALA A 204 -11.76 10.13 -4.57
CA ALA A 204 -12.41 9.99 -3.28
C ALA A 204 -12.93 11.37 -2.86
N ARG A 205 -14.26 11.52 -2.80
CA ARG A 205 -14.92 12.59 -2.05
C ARG A 205 -14.60 12.38 -0.56
N VAL A 206 -13.40 12.75 -0.16
CA VAL A 206 -12.96 12.82 1.24
C VAL A 206 -13.40 14.18 1.77
N ALA A 207 -13.77 14.23 3.05
CA ALA A 207 -14.26 15.39 3.79
C ALA A 207 -13.64 16.71 3.31
N SER A 208 -14.48 17.74 3.15
CA SER A 208 -14.08 19.02 2.59
C SER A 208 -12.84 19.53 3.29
N LEU A 209 -11.92 20.11 2.52
CA LEU A 209 -10.74 20.83 3.03
C LEU A 209 -11.10 21.80 4.18
N ASP A 210 -12.35 22.28 4.21
CA ASP A 210 -12.92 23.10 5.28
C ASP A 210 -12.84 22.44 6.67
N ASP A 211 -13.08 21.13 6.79
CA ASP A 211 -13.08 20.41 8.08
C ASP A 211 -11.67 20.31 8.68
N ALA A 212 -10.67 20.10 7.83
CA ALA A 212 -9.27 20.03 8.25
C ALA A 212 -8.70 21.42 8.61
N GLU A 213 -9.16 22.47 7.91
CA GLU A 213 -8.77 23.84 8.21
C GLU A 213 -9.45 24.34 9.51
N GLU A 214 -10.68 23.90 9.79
CA GLU A 214 -11.39 24.19 11.03
C GLU A 214 -10.72 23.56 12.25
N GLU A 215 -10.30 22.29 12.19
CA GLU A 215 -9.55 21.63 13.29
C GLU A 215 -8.22 22.36 13.57
N ARG A 216 -7.56 22.87 12.52
CA ARG A 216 -6.31 23.66 12.65
C ARG A 216 -6.58 25.02 13.31
N ARG A 217 -7.67 25.71 12.97
CA ARG A 217 -8.10 26.97 13.62
C ARG A 217 -8.48 26.75 15.08
N GLU A 218 -9.10 25.63 15.42
CA GLU A 218 -9.48 25.32 16.80
C GLU A 218 -8.26 25.06 17.69
N GLN A 219 -7.28 24.29 17.21
CA GLN A 219 -6.02 24.09 17.94
C GLN A 219 -5.27 25.41 18.18
N GLU A 220 -5.27 26.32 17.20
CA GLU A 220 -4.63 27.62 17.37
C GLU A 220 -5.37 28.49 18.42
N ARG A 221 -6.71 28.42 18.46
CA ARG A 221 -7.52 29.08 19.50
C ARG A 221 -7.20 28.57 20.90
N LEU A 222 -7.07 27.24 21.07
CA LEU A 222 -6.72 26.64 22.35
C LEU A 222 -5.31 27.05 22.80
N ARG A 223 -4.35 27.10 21.86
CA ARG A 223 -2.98 27.54 22.15
C ARG A 223 -2.91 29.01 22.57
N LYS A 224 -3.74 29.86 21.95
CA LYS A 224 -3.87 31.28 22.33
C LYS A 224 -4.52 31.44 23.71
N LYS A 225 -5.55 30.64 24.04
CA LYS A 225 -6.19 30.65 25.38
C LYS A 225 -5.21 30.29 26.51
N GLY A 226 -4.43 29.21 26.35
CA GLY A 226 -3.44 28.81 27.37
C GLY A 226 -2.36 29.87 27.63
N LYS A 227 -1.99 30.67 26.61
CA LYS A 227 -0.99 31.74 26.75
C LYS A 227 -1.52 32.95 27.53
N LEU A 228 -2.82 33.25 27.41
CA LEU A 228 -3.48 34.33 28.13
C LEU A 228 -3.65 34.02 29.62
N GLU A 229 -4.01 32.79 29.97
CA GLU A 229 -4.16 32.37 31.36
C GLU A 229 -2.82 32.36 32.10
N SER A 230 -1.74 31.90 31.44
CA SER A 230 -0.39 31.93 32.02
C SER A 230 0.17 33.36 32.18
N SER A 231 -0.25 34.31 31.34
CA SER A 231 0.17 35.71 31.46
C SER A 231 -0.65 36.46 32.52
N SER A 232 -1.91 36.07 32.73
CA SER A 232 -2.75 36.61 33.80
C SER A 232 -2.27 36.18 35.18
N ALA A 233 -1.77 34.94 35.33
CA ALA A 233 -1.26 34.46 36.62
C ALA A 233 0.00 35.19 37.10
N LEU A 234 0.82 35.70 36.18
CA LEU A 234 2.03 36.48 36.50
C LEU A 234 1.73 37.95 36.86
N ALA A 235 0.52 38.45 36.64
CA ALA A 235 0.13 39.81 36.99
C ALA A 235 -0.38 39.95 38.45
N TYR A 236 -0.48 38.84 39.19
CA TYR A 236 -0.98 38.78 40.57
C TYR A 236 0.09 38.36 41.59
N LEU A 237 1.37 38.36 41.21
CA LEU A 237 2.53 38.21 42.10
C LEU A 237 3.37 39.48 42.07
#